data_AF-C6H5G1-F1
#
_entry.id   AF-C6H5G1-F1
#
_cell.length_a   1.000
_cell.length_b   1.000
_cell.length_c   1.000
_cell.angle_alpha   90.00
_cell.angle_beta   90.00
_cell.angle_gamma   90.00
#
_symmetry.space_group_name_H-M   'P 1'
#
loop_
_entity.id
_entity.type
_entity.pdbx_description
1 polymer ?
#
loop_
_entity_poly.entity_id
_entity_poly.type
_entity_poly.pdbx_seq_one_letter_code
_entity_poly.pdbx_strand_id
1 'polypeptide(L)'
;MAAYLPYPRFLPSAYRLVHSVLRRNNSYGILGGLQGRVYWFHFFKLQNRAYGAGIPRFSKEDESRHIQEHENDILTPNLKFKDLVKGKVACNMTALPEYIVQQWHHNRIITIGDSAHKFHPIAGHGGNSALESSAALTNALVRSLKESISNELSTSQISDIFQEVQDLRHKTVKRLIVVSHNQQRLQSLETPFLRFVALHVLPRVHKDRVINNSSESCPPAQRLENVGLPPRITLVPYDSDLLSTPCCRGWYSWVLASFFFALSAVQFWAMDIWALLARTPGLFEKANVAPFTGIEFLDKILVISLPQYAAWNMEVTPCSTIVQMYLYFSLFPIVAISTIESRRKRSSLNLLTFFSTSFWAIIYHAFGIAVAAPLYCAAYILTSSNVHYWWPVSRQVPTSYAKTLLPALVLGYLLPPLLLFKGYSGHCIAEAIALTLQRAPIYVNTLLIIFSTVYAMFYPDNHRTPPADEPMPDIPCLNRVYLWSFSVATLVHVLIISTALSPRYLDLSISHIFTPHSNSLQSIFVVFGDIRMLWLAGFWVFWIATAVWCILAVWDMNRVGRARVNLGVAVVVIAMGIAAVGPGAVTAAVWYWREEKMAKVFFSKVEENSRTQ
;
A
#
# COMPACT_ATOMS: atom_id res chain seq x y z
N MET A 1 -47.54 -7.64 -14.36
CA MET A 1 -46.79 -6.91 -15.41
C MET A 1 -47.02 -5.41 -15.21
N ALA A 2 -46.17 -4.74 -14.44
CA ALA A 2 -46.25 -3.29 -14.28
C ALA A 2 -45.22 -2.65 -15.21
N ALA A 3 -45.71 -1.89 -16.18
CA ALA A 3 -44.92 -1.23 -17.20
C ALA A 3 -43.92 -0.24 -16.57
N TYR A 4 -42.66 -0.39 -16.98
CA TYR A 4 -41.60 0.57 -16.71
C TYR A 4 -41.96 1.94 -17.30
N LEU A 5 -42.38 2.87 -16.44
CA LEU A 5 -42.47 4.28 -16.83
C LEU A 5 -41.06 4.83 -17.10
N PRO A 6 -40.84 5.58 -18.19
CA PRO A 6 -39.52 6.11 -18.52
C PRO A 6 -39.15 7.25 -17.57
N TYR A 7 -38.05 7.05 -16.83
CA TYR A 7 -37.40 8.07 -15.98
C TYR A 7 -36.91 9.28 -16.80
N PRO A 8 -36.80 10.48 -16.20
CA PRO A 8 -36.42 11.69 -16.93
C PRO A 8 -35.05 11.54 -17.64
N ARG A 9 -35.05 11.78 -18.95
CA ARG A 9 -33.96 11.55 -19.93
C ARG A 9 -32.71 12.46 -19.79
N PHE A 10 -32.60 13.26 -18.73
CA PHE A 10 -31.59 14.32 -18.65
C PHE A 10 -30.24 13.89 -18.05
N LEU A 11 -30.15 12.71 -17.43
CA LEU A 11 -28.90 12.20 -16.85
C LEU A 11 -28.49 10.91 -17.56
N PRO A 12 -27.31 10.85 -18.22
CA PRO A 12 -26.82 9.63 -18.86
C PRO A 12 -26.72 8.47 -17.84
N SER A 13 -26.88 7.23 -18.31
CA SER A 13 -26.94 6.02 -17.48
C SER A 13 -25.73 5.80 -16.56
N ALA A 14 -24.60 6.47 -16.82
CA ALA A 14 -23.38 6.46 -16.01
C ALA A 14 -23.41 7.38 -14.77
N TYR A 15 -24.38 8.28 -14.61
CA TYR A 15 -24.44 9.32 -13.56
C TYR A 15 -25.44 9.03 -12.43
N ARG A 16 -25.77 7.76 -12.21
CA ARG A 16 -27.00 7.36 -11.51
C ARG A 16 -27.05 7.54 -9.98
N LEU A 17 -26.05 8.09 -9.28
CA LEU A 17 -26.20 8.27 -7.81
C LEU A 17 -25.69 9.60 -7.23
N VAL A 18 -24.51 10.11 -7.58
CA VAL A 18 -23.97 11.37 -6.99
C VAL A 18 -23.06 12.09 -8.00
N HIS A 19 -23.27 13.39 -8.22
CA HIS A 19 -22.43 14.26 -9.05
C HIS A 19 -22.03 15.51 -8.28
N SER A 20 -20.74 15.86 -8.30
CA SER A 20 -20.23 17.09 -7.67
C SER A 20 -19.70 18.03 -8.73
N VAL A 21 -20.06 19.31 -8.65
CA VAL A 21 -19.56 20.37 -9.52
C VAL A 21 -18.63 21.27 -8.71
N LEU A 22 -17.36 21.29 -9.11
CA LEU A 22 -16.33 22.06 -8.44
C LEU A 22 -16.23 23.47 -9.03
N ARG A 23 -16.30 24.49 -8.18
CA ARG A 23 -16.26 25.91 -8.58
C ARG A 23 -15.50 26.71 -7.53
N ARG A 24 -15.15 27.96 -7.84
CA ARG A 24 -14.38 28.82 -6.93
C ARG A 24 -15.30 29.38 -5.84
N ASN A 25 -14.97 29.13 -4.58
CA ASN A 25 -15.72 29.55 -3.39
C ASN A 25 -17.16 29.02 -3.26
N ASN A 26 -17.61 28.16 -4.17
CA ASN A 26 -18.86 27.44 -4.08
C ASN A 26 -18.75 26.07 -4.76
N SER A 27 -19.74 25.21 -4.55
CA SER A 27 -19.78 23.85 -5.10
C SER A 27 -21.21 23.33 -5.13
N TYR A 28 -21.50 22.45 -6.08
CA TYR A 28 -22.80 21.77 -6.15
C TYR A 28 -22.66 20.28 -5.85
N GLY A 29 -23.61 19.72 -5.12
CA GLY A 29 -23.83 18.28 -5.00
C GLY A 29 -25.19 17.91 -5.55
N ILE A 30 -25.27 16.94 -6.44
CA ILE A 30 -26.51 16.49 -7.09
C ILE A 30 -26.64 14.98 -6.87
N LEU A 31 -27.76 14.54 -6.32
CA LEU A 31 -28.05 13.13 -6.07
C LEU A 31 -29.34 12.70 -6.75
N GLY A 32 -29.30 11.51 -7.35
CA GLY A 32 -30.48 10.85 -7.88
C GLY A 32 -31.30 10.20 -6.76
N GLY A 33 -32.59 10.47 -6.71
CA GLY A 33 -33.56 9.85 -5.83
C GLY A 33 -34.46 8.85 -6.56
N LEU A 34 -35.25 8.10 -5.78
CA LEU A 34 -36.29 7.23 -6.34
C LEU A 34 -37.35 8.05 -7.08
N GLN A 35 -38.07 7.38 -7.98
CA GLN A 35 -39.18 7.97 -8.75
C GLN A 35 -38.77 9.23 -9.56
N GLY A 36 -37.50 9.31 -9.99
CA GLY A 36 -37.01 10.43 -10.80
C GLY A 36 -36.80 11.73 -10.03
N ARG A 37 -36.83 11.69 -8.69
CA ARG A 37 -36.48 12.86 -7.86
C ARG A 37 -34.99 13.16 -7.95
N VAL A 38 -34.65 14.43 -7.83
CA VAL A 38 -33.26 14.90 -7.76
C VAL A 38 -33.11 15.76 -6.52
N TYR A 39 -32.12 15.43 -5.69
CA TYR A 39 -31.71 16.25 -4.57
C TYR A 39 -30.49 17.05 -4.98
N TRP A 40 -30.49 18.34 -4.69
CA TRP A 40 -29.35 19.19 -5.02
C TRP A 40 -28.99 20.09 -3.83
N PHE A 41 -27.70 20.34 -3.68
CA PHE A 41 -27.11 21.19 -2.67
C PHE A 41 -26.21 22.19 -3.37
N HIS A 42 -26.34 23.47 -3.02
CA HIS A 42 -25.40 24.51 -3.43
C HIS A 42 -24.72 25.05 -2.17
N PHE A 43 -23.46 24.69 -1.98
CA PHE A 43 -22.65 25.17 -0.86
C PHE A 43 -21.86 26.39 -1.31
N PHE A 44 -21.99 27.50 -0.61
CA PHE A 44 -21.26 28.74 -0.88
C PHE A 44 -20.60 29.27 0.39
N LYS A 45 -19.44 29.91 0.23
CA LYS A 45 -18.65 30.44 1.34
C LYS A 45 -19.21 31.78 1.80
N LEU A 46 -19.44 31.92 3.11
CA LEU A 46 -19.73 33.21 3.74
C LEU A 46 -18.50 34.13 3.65
N GLN A 47 -18.73 35.44 3.52
CA GLN A 47 -17.61 36.41 3.46
C GLN A 47 -16.73 36.35 4.72
N ASN A 48 -17.36 36.29 5.89
CA ASN A 48 -16.69 36.16 7.17
C ASN A 48 -17.22 34.94 7.91
N ARG A 49 -16.35 34.30 8.69
CA ARG A 49 -16.76 33.22 9.59
C ARG A 49 -17.63 33.80 10.70
N ALA A 50 -18.81 33.23 10.88
CA ALA A 50 -19.78 33.64 11.89
C ALA A 50 -19.82 32.66 13.07
N TYR A 51 -20.13 33.17 14.25
CA TYR A 51 -20.25 32.38 15.48
C TYR A 51 -21.48 32.82 16.28
N GLY A 52 -22.08 31.89 17.02
CA GLY A 52 -23.19 32.16 17.93
C GLY A 52 -24.33 32.96 17.29
N ALA A 53 -24.69 34.08 17.90
CA ALA A 53 -25.74 34.98 17.40
C ALA A 53 -25.42 35.65 16.06
N GLY A 54 -24.15 35.67 15.63
CA GLY A 54 -23.73 36.23 14.34
C GLY A 54 -23.98 35.31 13.14
N ILE A 55 -24.45 34.07 13.35
CA ILE A 55 -24.76 33.14 12.26
C ILE A 55 -25.96 33.69 11.48
N PRO A 56 -25.83 33.90 10.15
CA PRO A 56 -26.88 34.53 9.37
C PRO A 56 -28.11 33.64 9.28
N ARG A 57 -29.28 34.29 9.29
CA ARG A 57 -30.56 33.68 8.90
C ARG A 57 -30.93 34.22 7.54
N PHE A 58 -31.32 33.32 6.64
CA PHE A 58 -31.66 33.68 5.28
C PHE A 58 -33.17 33.74 5.10
N SER A 59 -33.63 34.82 4.50
CA SER A 59 -35.03 35.00 4.09
C SER A 59 -35.32 34.30 2.76
N LYS A 60 -36.60 34.27 2.36
CA LYS A 60 -36.97 33.73 1.04
C LYS A 60 -36.58 34.67 -0.10
N GLU A 61 -36.47 35.95 0.20
CA GLU A 61 -35.97 36.98 -0.70
C GLU A 61 -34.46 36.76 -0.97
N ASP A 62 -33.69 36.44 0.07
CA ASP A 62 -32.27 36.09 -0.08
C ASP A 62 -32.11 34.83 -0.92
N GLU A 63 -32.93 33.79 -0.67
CA GLU A 63 -32.91 32.55 -1.46
C GLU A 63 -33.18 32.84 -2.95
N SER A 64 -34.14 33.72 -3.24
CA SER A 64 -34.50 34.09 -4.61
C SER A 64 -33.38 34.88 -5.30
N ARG A 65 -32.76 35.83 -4.59
CA ARG A 65 -31.60 36.59 -5.10
C ARG A 65 -30.42 35.67 -5.39
N HIS A 66 -30.12 34.75 -4.48
CA HIS A 66 -29.03 33.77 -4.64
C HIS A 66 -29.27 32.85 -5.84
N ILE A 67 -30.51 32.38 -6.02
CA ILE A 67 -30.88 31.57 -7.18
C ILE A 67 -30.68 32.34 -8.49
N GLN A 68 -31.10 33.61 -8.54
CA GLN A 68 -30.98 34.46 -9.72
C GLN A 68 -29.51 34.70 -10.09
N GLU A 69 -28.65 35.00 -9.10
CA GLU A 69 -27.22 35.21 -9.30
C GLU A 69 -26.52 33.99 -9.93
N HIS A 70 -27.00 32.79 -9.57
CA HIS A 70 -26.40 31.52 -9.97
C HIS A 70 -27.16 30.78 -11.08
N GLU A 71 -28.23 31.35 -11.64
CA GLU A 71 -29.15 30.64 -12.54
C GLU A 71 -28.46 30.03 -13.78
N ASN A 72 -27.39 30.69 -14.24
CA ASN A 72 -26.64 30.34 -15.45
C ASN A 72 -25.41 29.48 -15.16
N ASP A 73 -25.19 29.08 -13.90
CA ASP A 73 -24.11 28.15 -13.55
C ASP A 73 -24.30 26.82 -14.29
N ILE A 74 -23.23 26.41 -14.97
CA ILE A 74 -23.18 25.18 -15.75
C ILE A 74 -22.85 24.03 -14.80
N LEU A 75 -23.76 23.06 -14.68
CA LEU A 75 -23.61 21.88 -13.83
C LEU A 75 -23.09 20.67 -14.62
N THR A 76 -23.58 20.53 -15.85
CA THR A 76 -23.07 19.62 -16.88
C THR A 76 -23.20 20.31 -18.25
N PRO A 77 -22.58 19.79 -19.33
CA PRO A 77 -22.67 20.43 -20.66
C PRO A 77 -24.11 20.77 -21.11
N ASN A 78 -25.11 20.00 -20.67
CA ASN A 78 -26.52 20.16 -21.06
C ASN A 78 -27.44 20.52 -19.87
N LEU A 79 -26.90 20.92 -18.72
CA LEU A 79 -27.70 21.23 -17.52
C LEU A 79 -27.18 22.49 -16.83
N LYS A 80 -28.04 23.49 -16.68
CA LYS A 80 -27.78 24.68 -15.87
C LYS A 80 -28.54 24.63 -14.55
N PHE A 81 -28.13 25.46 -13.58
CA PHE A 81 -28.79 25.52 -12.28
C PHE A 81 -30.27 25.91 -12.37
N LYS A 82 -30.63 26.86 -13.25
CA LYS A 82 -32.04 27.23 -13.48
C LYS A 82 -32.94 26.06 -13.88
N ASP A 83 -32.39 25.06 -14.56
CA ASP A 83 -33.16 23.89 -15.02
C ASP A 83 -33.55 23.01 -13.81
N LEU A 84 -32.66 22.88 -12.82
CA LEU A 84 -32.98 22.23 -11.54
C LEU A 84 -33.99 23.03 -10.73
N VAL A 85 -33.83 24.35 -10.69
CA VAL A 85 -34.72 25.26 -9.95
C VAL A 85 -36.12 25.26 -10.53
N LYS A 86 -36.28 25.18 -11.86
CA LYS A 86 -37.60 25.10 -12.53
C LYS A 86 -38.39 23.87 -12.10
N GLY A 87 -37.71 22.75 -11.85
CA GLY A 87 -38.31 21.50 -11.37
C GLY A 87 -38.35 21.36 -9.84
N LYS A 88 -38.05 22.42 -9.06
CA LYS A 88 -37.96 22.32 -7.60
C LYS A 88 -39.33 21.99 -6.98
N VAL A 89 -39.34 21.01 -6.10
CA VAL A 89 -40.51 20.70 -5.24
C VAL A 89 -40.40 21.45 -3.92
N ALA A 90 -39.22 21.44 -3.32
CA ALA A 90 -38.89 22.17 -2.10
C ALA A 90 -37.47 22.73 -2.21
N CYS A 91 -37.28 23.94 -1.70
CA CYS A 91 -35.99 24.62 -1.67
C CYS A 91 -35.91 25.43 -0.38
N ASN A 92 -34.74 25.41 0.26
CA ASN A 92 -34.47 26.17 1.44
C ASN A 92 -33.01 26.63 1.46
N MET A 93 -32.78 27.87 1.88
CA MET A 93 -31.44 28.40 2.13
C MET A 93 -31.21 28.50 3.63
N THR A 94 -30.11 27.93 4.11
CA THR A 94 -29.78 27.93 5.54
C THR A 94 -28.28 27.99 5.77
N ALA A 95 -27.87 28.63 6.85
CA ALA A 95 -26.50 28.56 7.32
C ALA A 95 -26.22 27.15 7.86
N LEU A 96 -24.97 26.69 7.70
CA LEU A 96 -24.53 25.38 8.18
C LEU A 96 -23.66 25.57 9.42
N PRO A 97 -24.26 25.57 10.64
CA PRO A 97 -23.48 25.61 11.86
C PRO A 97 -22.72 24.29 12.03
N GLU A 98 -21.45 24.40 12.37
CA GLU A 98 -20.59 23.27 12.68
C GLU A 98 -20.07 23.39 14.11
N TYR A 99 -20.23 22.33 14.89
CA TYR A 99 -19.82 22.31 16.30
C TYR A 99 -19.63 20.89 16.81
N ILE A 100 -18.84 20.80 17.88
CA ILE A 100 -18.83 19.66 18.80
C ILE A 100 -19.01 20.26 20.18
N VAL A 101 -20.07 19.88 20.88
CA VAL A 101 -20.26 20.28 22.28
C VAL A 101 -19.19 19.60 23.14
N GLN A 102 -18.61 20.33 24.10
CA GLN A 102 -17.53 19.80 24.94
C GLN A 102 -18.01 18.68 25.87
N GLN A 103 -19.25 18.80 26.38
CA GLN A 103 -19.87 17.85 27.28
C GLN A 103 -21.25 17.45 26.74
N TRP A 104 -21.46 16.16 26.51
CA TRP A 104 -22.66 15.63 25.87
C TRP A 104 -23.72 15.20 26.86
N HIS A 105 -23.35 15.07 28.14
CA HIS A 105 -24.20 14.51 29.17
C HIS A 105 -24.13 15.28 30.48
N HIS A 106 -25.21 15.21 31.24
CA HIS A 106 -25.32 15.75 32.58
C HIS A 106 -26.34 14.92 33.37
N ASN A 107 -25.93 14.42 34.54
CA ASN A 107 -26.72 13.50 35.36
C ASN A 107 -27.24 12.32 34.53
N ARG A 108 -28.56 12.22 34.33
CA ARG A 108 -29.23 11.13 33.62
C ARG A 108 -29.71 11.53 32.22
N ILE A 109 -29.15 12.60 31.66
CA ILE A 109 -29.48 13.11 30.32
C ILE A 109 -28.23 13.08 29.45
N ILE A 110 -28.34 12.53 28.24
CA ILE A 110 -27.29 12.55 27.20
C ILE A 110 -27.87 13.08 25.88
N THR A 111 -27.05 13.81 25.15
CA THR A 111 -27.32 14.28 23.79
C THR A 111 -26.45 13.49 22.80
N ILE A 112 -27.02 13.11 21.64
CA ILE A 112 -26.32 12.34 20.60
C ILE A 112 -26.71 12.80 19.19
N GLY A 113 -25.84 12.58 18.21
CA GLY A 113 -26.11 13.04 16.84
C GLY A 113 -25.99 14.56 16.72
N ASP A 114 -26.82 15.17 15.87
CA ASP A 114 -26.78 16.62 15.60
C ASP A 114 -26.91 17.49 16.86
N SER A 115 -27.56 17.02 17.94
CA SER A 115 -27.65 17.78 19.20
C SER A 115 -26.31 17.92 19.92
N ALA A 116 -25.40 16.96 19.75
CA ALA A 116 -24.08 16.96 20.40
C ALA A 116 -22.96 17.38 19.43
N HIS A 117 -23.12 17.06 18.15
CA HIS A 117 -22.10 17.31 17.14
C HIS A 117 -22.70 17.44 15.74
N LYS A 118 -22.33 18.52 15.05
CA LYS A 118 -22.78 18.81 13.70
C LYS A 118 -21.62 19.25 12.82
N PHE A 119 -21.58 18.73 11.60
CA PHE A 119 -20.48 18.95 10.67
C PHE A 119 -20.99 19.08 9.24
N HIS A 120 -20.15 19.63 8.36
CA HIS A 120 -20.53 19.92 6.98
C HIS A 120 -21.14 18.69 6.27
N PRO A 121 -22.34 18.80 5.65
CA PRO A 121 -23.09 17.65 5.13
C PRO A 121 -22.50 17.05 3.85
N ILE A 122 -21.49 17.67 3.25
CA ILE A 122 -20.84 17.23 2.00
C ILE A 122 -20.37 15.76 2.03
N ALA A 123 -19.96 15.28 3.20
CA ALA A 123 -19.47 13.91 3.35
C ALA A 123 -20.62 12.89 3.57
N GLY A 124 -21.87 13.34 3.74
CA GLY A 124 -23.03 12.45 3.93
C GLY A 124 -23.02 11.65 5.23
N HIS A 125 -22.18 12.01 6.21
CA HIS A 125 -21.98 11.22 7.42
C HIS A 125 -22.83 11.64 8.63
N GLY A 126 -23.63 12.71 8.55
CA GLY A 126 -24.42 13.21 9.69
C GLY A 126 -25.36 12.14 10.26
N GLY A 127 -26.27 11.62 9.43
CA GLY A 127 -27.21 10.57 9.82
C GLY A 127 -26.52 9.26 10.25
N ASN A 128 -25.50 8.84 9.50
CA ASN A 128 -24.70 7.66 9.84
C ASN A 128 -24.03 7.81 11.22
N SER A 129 -23.46 8.97 11.51
CA SER A 129 -22.82 9.26 12.81
C SER A 129 -23.83 9.24 13.97
N ALA A 130 -25.05 9.73 13.74
CA ALA A 130 -26.12 9.66 14.74
C ALA A 130 -26.55 8.21 15.04
N LEU A 131 -26.65 7.36 14.01
CA LEU A 131 -26.92 5.92 14.18
C LEU A 131 -25.79 5.23 14.94
N GLU A 132 -24.52 5.53 14.63
CA GLU A 132 -23.38 4.99 15.36
C GLU A 132 -23.36 5.42 16.83
N SER A 133 -23.69 6.69 17.13
CA SER A 133 -23.81 7.17 18.52
C SER A 133 -24.97 6.48 19.26
N SER A 134 -26.07 6.17 18.56
CA SER A 134 -27.19 5.40 19.13
C SER A 134 -26.79 3.96 19.44
N ALA A 135 -26.04 3.32 18.54
CA ALA A 135 -25.52 1.96 18.75
C ALA A 135 -24.53 1.91 19.92
N ALA A 136 -23.59 2.85 20.00
CA ALA A 136 -22.65 2.97 21.10
C ALA A 136 -23.36 3.10 22.46
N LEU A 137 -24.34 4.01 22.55
CA LEU A 137 -25.13 4.21 23.75
C LEU A 137 -25.90 2.95 24.16
N THR A 138 -26.53 2.28 23.20
CA THR A 138 -27.29 1.05 23.44
C THR A 138 -26.38 -0.07 23.95
N ASN A 139 -25.20 -0.26 23.34
CA ASN A 139 -24.25 -1.27 23.78
C ASN A 139 -23.80 -1.04 25.22
N ALA A 140 -23.39 0.19 25.54
CA ALA A 140 -22.89 0.54 26.87
C ALA A 140 -23.98 0.37 27.94
N LEU A 141 -25.21 0.83 27.66
CA LEU A 141 -26.35 0.64 28.59
C LEU A 141 -26.69 -0.83 28.81
N VAL A 142 -26.81 -1.63 27.75
CA VAL A 142 -27.19 -3.05 27.88
C VAL A 142 -26.11 -3.83 28.61
N ARG A 143 -24.82 -3.52 28.39
CA ARG A 143 -23.71 -4.13 29.12
C ARG A 143 -23.84 -3.89 30.62
N SER A 144 -23.97 -2.64 31.04
CA SER A 144 -24.08 -2.28 32.45
C SER A 144 -25.37 -2.80 33.10
N LEU A 145 -26.48 -2.86 32.36
CA LEU A 145 -27.73 -3.43 32.87
C LEU A 145 -27.61 -4.94 33.11
N LYS A 146 -26.92 -5.68 32.24
CA LYS A 146 -26.67 -7.12 32.43
C LYS A 146 -25.78 -7.43 33.64
N GLU A 147 -24.88 -6.52 33.97
CA GLU A 147 -23.99 -6.64 35.14
C GLU A 147 -24.68 -6.20 36.44
N SER A 148 -25.82 -5.50 36.36
CA SER A 148 -26.57 -5.03 37.53
C SER A 148 -27.44 -6.14 38.11
N ILE A 149 -27.28 -6.39 39.42
CA ILE A 149 -28.07 -7.38 40.16
C ILE A 149 -29.53 -6.93 40.31
N SER A 150 -29.77 -5.62 40.47
CA SER A 150 -31.10 -5.05 40.68
C SER A 150 -31.79 -4.62 39.39
N ASN A 151 -31.16 -4.79 38.22
CA ASN A 151 -31.57 -4.16 36.96
C ASN A 151 -31.71 -2.62 37.03
N GLU A 152 -31.12 -1.99 38.04
CA GLU A 152 -31.09 -0.54 38.22
C GLU A 152 -29.67 -0.01 38.06
N LEU A 153 -29.55 1.24 37.58
CA LEU A 153 -28.28 1.95 37.45
C LEU A 153 -28.32 3.24 38.26
N SER A 154 -27.31 3.41 39.12
CA SER A 154 -27.12 4.64 39.87
C SER A 154 -26.78 5.80 38.94
N THR A 155 -26.94 7.03 39.42
CA THR A 155 -26.57 8.23 38.64
C THR A 155 -25.07 8.27 38.31
N SER A 156 -24.20 7.77 39.19
CA SER A 156 -22.76 7.69 38.91
C SER A 156 -22.46 6.69 37.79
N GLN A 157 -23.06 5.49 37.84
CA GLN A 157 -22.90 4.48 36.79
C GLN A 157 -23.40 4.99 35.43
N ILE A 158 -24.52 5.72 35.41
CA ILE A 158 -25.01 6.33 34.17
C ILE A 158 -24.06 7.41 33.65
N SER A 159 -23.52 8.24 34.53
CA SER A 159 -22.52 9.24 34.15
C SER A 159 -21.28 8.59 33.53
N ASP A 160 -20.82 7.47 34.09
CA ASP A 160 -19.67 6.71 33.57
C ASP A 160 -19.97 6.11 32.19
N ILE A 161 -21.16 5.53 32.01
CA ILE A 161 -21.64 5.01 30.72
C ILE A 161 -21.68 6.12 29.66
N PHE A 162 -22.23 7.28 30.02
CA PHE A 162 -22.33 8.41 29.09
C PHE A 162 -20.95 8.99 28.75
N GLN A 163 -20.02 8.97 29.70
CA GLN A 163 -18.64 9.37 29.46
C GLN A 163 -17.93 8.40 28.49
N GLU A 164 -18.12 7.08 28.65
CA GLU A 164 -17.60 6.07 27.72
C GLU A 164 -18.11 6.34 26.28
N VAL A 165 -19.40 6.60 26.12
CA VAL A 165 -20.03 6.89 24.81
C VAL A 165 -19.45 8.16 24.20
N GLN A 166 -19.29 9.22 25.00
CA GLN A 166 -18.68 10.48 24.54
C GLN A 166 -17.24 10.24 24.09
N ASP A 167 -16.40 9.61 24.91
CA ASP A 167 -14.97 9.41 24.60
C ASP A 167 -14.77 8.58 23.33
N LEU A 168 -15.60 7.53 23.16
CA LEU A 168 -15.60 6.70 21.97
C LEU A 168 -15.97 7.50 20.71
N ARG A 169 -17.06 8.27 20.76
CA ARG A 169 -17.61 8.95 19.58
C ARG A 169 -16.89 10.27 19.25
N HIS A 170 -16.44 11.02 20.26
CA HIS A 170 -15.81 12.34 20.08
C HIS A 170 -14.58 12.24 19.17
N LYS A 171 -13.76 11.19 19.32
CA LYS A 171 -12.59 10.95 18.45
C LYS A 171 -12.99 10.81 16.97
N THR A 172 -14.02 10.01 16.69
CA THR A 172 -14.53 9.78 15.32
C THR A 172 -15.14 11.05 14.74
N VAL A 173 -15.97 11.75 15.51
CA VAL A 173 -16.63 13.00 15.10
C VAL A 173 -15.62 14.09 14.77
N LYS A 174 -14.57 14.27 15.59
CA LYS A 174 -13.47 15.22 15.30
C LYS A 174 -12.83 14.94 13.94
N ARG A 175 -12.59 13.67 13.62
CA ARG A 175 -12.06 13.26 12.33
C ARG A 175 -13.02 13.59 11.18
N LEU A 176 -14.31 13.30 11.35
CA LEU A 176 -15.34 13.59 10.34
C LEU A 176 -15.46 15.08 10.02
N ILE A 177 -15.31 15.98 11.01
CA ILE A 177 -15.24 17.43 10.77
C ILE A 177 -14.07 17.77 9.84
N VAL A 178 -12.86 17.33 10.19
CA VAL A 178 -11.65 17.63 9.42
C VAL A 178 -11.76 17.11 7.99
N VAL A 179 -12.28 15.89 7.81
CA VAL A 179 -12.50 15.29 6.49
C VAL A 179 -13.52 16.11 5.69
N SER A 180 -14.66 16.46 6.30
CA SER A 180 -15.72 17.22 5.63
C SER A 180 -15.26 18.62 5.23
N HIS A 181 -14.48 19.29 6.09
CA HIS A 181 -13.83 20.57 5.77
C HIS A 181 -12.87 20.46 4.61
N ASN A 182 -11.94 19.50 4.65
CA ASN A 182 -10.96 19.33 3.57
C ASN A 182 -11.64 18.99 2.24
N GLN A 183 -12.69 18.16 2.27
CA GLN A 183 -13.48 17.84 1.08
C GLN A 183 -14.19 19.09 0.54
N GLN A 184 -14.86 19.88 1.40
CA GLN A 184 -15.51 21.12 0.97
C GLN A 184 -14.52 22.11 0.38
N ARG A 185 -13.37 22.33 1.01
CA ARG A 185 -12.32 23.25 0.52
C ARG A 185 -11.77 22.83 -0.84
N LEU A 186 -11.61 21.52 -1.05
CA LEU A 186 -11.20 20.97 -2.34
C LEU A 186 -12.30 21.17 -3.40
N GLN A 187 -13.56 20.86 -3.08
CA GLN A 187 -14.68 21.02 -4.02
C GLN A 187 -14.98 22.49 -4.34
N SER A 188 -14.75 23.40 -3.40
CA SER A 188 -14.90 24.85 -3.59
C SER A 188 -13.64 25.52 -4.14
N LEU A 189 -12.62 24.75 -4.55
CA LEU A 189 -11.37 25.24 -5.15
C LEU A 189 -10.77 26.42 -4.37
N GLU A 190 -10.77 26.33 -3.03
CA GLU A 190 -10.58 27.49 -2.15
C GLU A 190 -9.24 28.22 -2.38
N THR A 191 -8.18 27.47 -2.67
CA THR A 191 -6.84 28.00 -2.92
C THR A 191 -6.34 27.61 -4.30
N PRO A 192 -5.38 28.36 -4.90
CA PRO A 192 -4.77 27.99 -6.18
C PRO A 192 -4.16 26.58 -6.15
N PHE A 193 -3.56 26.18 -5.02
CA PHE A 193 -3.03 24.83 -4.84
C PHE A 193 -4.14 23.78 -4.86
N LEU A 194 -5.23 23.98 -4.10
CA LEU A 194 -6.37 23.04 -4.11
C LEU A 194 -7.03 22.97 -5.49
N ARG A 195 -7.07 24.08 -6.23
CA ARG A 195 -7.50 24.10 -7.63
C ARG A 195 -6.61 23.25 -8.52
N PHE A 196 -5.29 23.38 -8.39
CA PHE A 196 -4.34 22.55 -9.12
C PHE A 196 -4.53 21.06 -8.79
N VAL A 197 -4.65 20.73 -7.51
CA VAL A 197 -4.90 19.35 -7.06
C VAL A 197 -6.21 18.81 -7.65
N ALA A 198 -7.32 19.54 -7.53
CA ALA A 198 -8.63 19.10 -7.99
C ALA A 198 -8.71 18.93 -9.52
N LEU A 199 -8.09 19.81 -10.30
CA LEU A 199 -8.20 19.82 -11.76
C LEU A 199 -7.10 19.04 -12.48
N HIS A 200 -5.93 18.87 -11.86
CA HIS A 200 -4.78 18.23 -12.51
C HIS A 200 -4.30 16.97 -11.80
N VAL A 201 -4.35 16.90 -10.47
CA VAL A 201 -3.89 15.70 -9.74
C VAL A 201 -5.02 14.67 -9.64
N LEU A 202 -6.18 15.06 -9.11
CA LEU A 202 -7.29 14.16 -8.82
C LEU A 202 -7.80 13.37 -10.04
N PRO A 203 -7.94 13.94 -11.25
CA PRO A 203 -8.36 13.18 -12.43
C PRO A 203 -7.35 12.11 -12.88
N ARG A 204 -6.09 12.21 -12.43
CA ARG A 204 -5.03 11.23 -12.70
C ARG A 204 -4.89 10.19 -11.58
N VAL A 205 -5.55 10.39 -10.45
CA VAL A 205 -5.58 9.40 -9.35
C VAL A 205 -6.52 8.27 -9.75
N HIS A 206 -6.10 7.02 -9.52
CA HIS A 206 -6.95 5.86 -9.77
C HIS A 206 -8.24 5.93 -8.93
N LYS A 207 -9.39 5.65 -9.56
CA LYS A 207 -10.72 5.78 -8.93
C LYS A 207 -10.84 5.00 -7.61
N ASP A 208 -10.26 3.80 -7.55
CA ASP A 208 -10.28 2.95 -6.36
C ASP A 208 -9.59 3.61 -5.16
N ARG A 209 -8.57 4.47 -5.38
CA ARG A 209 -7.93 5.22 -4.30
C ARG A 209 -8.87 6.28 -3.72
N VAL A 210 -9.66 6.92 -4.58
CA VAL A 210 -10.68 7.89 -4.14
C VAL A 210 -11.78 7.17 -3.35
N ILE A 211 -12.27 6.03 -3.85
CA ILE A 211 -13.29 5.22 -3.17
C ILE A 211 -12.79 4.72 -1.82
N ASN A 212 -11.55 4.23 -1.74
CA ASN A 212 -10.94 3.77 -0.49
C ASN A 212 -10.87 4.90 0.53
N ASN A 213 -10.39 6.09 0.13
CA ASN A 213 -10.33 7.26 1.00
C ASN A 213 -11.72 7.70 1.49
N SER A 214 -12.75 7.60 0.65
CA SER A 214 -14.13 7.89 1.05
C SER A 214 -14.73 6.84 1.99
N SER A 215 -14.16 5.63 2.04
CA SER A 215 -14.66 4.50 2.84
C SER A 215 -13.96 4.34 4.18
N GLU A 216 -12.96 5.18 4.50
CA GLU A 216 -12.11 5.05 5.70
C GLU A 216 -12.88 5.15 7.03
N SER A 217 -14.03 5.82 7.03
CA SER A 217 -14.91 5.98 8.20
C SER A 217 -15.79 4.76 8.47
N CYS A 218 -15.98 3.86 7.50
CA CYS A 218 -16.87 2.71 7.62
C CYS A 218 -16.33 1.57 8.51
N PRO A 219 -15.06 1.12 8.41
CA PRO A 219 -14.54 0.03 9.24
C PRO A 219 -14.65 0.22 10.77
N PRO A 220 -14.37 1.41 11.34
CA PRO A 220 -14.50 1.63 12.79
C PRO A 220 -15.94 1.90 13.24
N ALA A 221 -16.93 1.80 12.35
CA ALA A 221 -18.31 2.09 12.66
C ALA A 221 -18.86 1.17 13.75
N GLN A 222 -19.76 1.71 14.57
CA GLN A 222 -20.36 0.98 15.68
C GLN A 222 -21.47 0.05 15.20
N ARG A 223 -21.49 -1.17 15.73
CA ARG A 223 -22.57 -2.14 15.54
C ARG A 223 -23.26 -2.43 16.87
N LEU A 224 -24.51 -2.89 16.83
CA LEU A 224 -25.17 -3.42 18.02
C LEU A 224 -24.55 -4.77 18.40
N GLU A 225 -23.98 -4.89 19.59
CA GLU A 225 -23.25 -6.07 20.06
C GLU A 225 -24.19 -7.23 20.43
N ASN A 226 -25.39 -6.92 20.90
CA ASN A 226 -26.37 -7.90 21.37
C ASN A 226 -27.33 -8.39 20.26
N VAL A 227 -27.11 -7.96 19.00
CA VAL A 227 -27.90 -8.40 17.87
C VAL A 227 -27.04 -9.34 17.01
N GLY A 228 -27.44 -10.61 16.96
CA GLY A 228 -26.80 -11.60 16.11
C GLY A 228 -27.09 -11.30 14.64
N LEU A 229 -26.24 -10.49 14.01
CA LEU A 229 -26.29 -10.29 12.56
C LEU A 229 -25.52 -11.43 11.87
N PRO A 230 -26.01 -11.94 10.73
CA PRO A 230 -25.27 -12.93 9.97
C PRO A 230 -23.92 -12.33 9.56
N PRO A 231 -22.82 -13.10 9.66
CA PRO A 231 -21.52 -12.60 9.29
C PRO A 231 -21.51 -12.24 7.80
N ARG A 232 -20.93 -11.09 7.47
CA ARG A 232 -20.97 -10.53 6.12
C ARG A 232 -19.63 -10.74 5.42
N ILE A 233 -19.70 -11.15 4.16
CA ILE A 233 -18.53 -11.20 3.29
C ILE A 233 -18.32 -9.78 2.75
N THR A 234 -17.20 -9.14 3.08
CA THR A 234 -16.93 -7.77 2.67
C THR A 234 -15.48 -7.59 2.19
N LEU A 235 -15.31 -6.76 1.16
CA LEU A 235 -13.98 -6.36 0.66
C LEU A 235 -13.27 -5.38 1.60
N VAL A 236 -14.05 -4.65 2.40
CA VAL A 236 -13.56 -3.76 3.47
C VAL A 236 -14.17 -4.30 4.77
N PRO A 237 -13.41 -5.09 5.54
CA PRO A 237 -13.90 -5.68 6.78
C PRO A 237 -14.13 -4.58 7.83
N TYR A 238 -15.16 -4.76 8.66
CA TYR A 238 -15.31 -3.94 9.87
C TYR A 238 -14.25 -4.33 10.89
N ASP A 239 -13.78 -3.37 11.67
CA ASP A 239 -12.77 -3.59 12.70
C ASP A 239 -13.24 -4.63 13.73
N SER A 240 -14.55 -4.69 13.98
CA SER A 240 -15.20 -5.62 14.90
C SER A 240 -15.31 -7.08 14.40
N ASP A 241 -15.06 -7.30 13.10
CA ASP A 241 -15.06 -8.63 12.47
C ASP A 241 -13.65 -9.21 12.36
N LEU A 242 -12.62 -8.36 12.42
CA LEU A 242 -11.23 -8.79 12.38
C LEU A 242 -10.84 -9.59 13.63
N LEU A 243 -9.76 -10.37 13.52
CA LEU A 243 -9.25 -11.21 14.60
C LEU A 243 -8.65 -10.39 15.75
N SER A 244 -8.24 -9.16 15.50
CA SER A 244 -7.79 -8.21 16.51
C SER A 244 -8.07 -6.79 16.02
N THR A 245 -8.15 -5.85 16.95
CA THR A 245 -8.36 -4.44 16.62
C THR A 245 -7.18 -3.94 15.77
N PRO A 246 -7.42 -3.48 14.54
CA PRO A 246 -6.34 -3.05 13.67
C PRO A 246 -5.72 -1.74 14.19
N CYS A 247 -4.40 -1.63 14.14
CA CYS A 247 -3.70 -0.41 14.53
C CYS A 247 -2.73 0.06 13.44
N CYS A 248 -2.63 1.38 13.23
CA CYS A 248 -1.58 1.97 12.40
C CYS A 248 -0.23 1.88 13.13
N ARG A 249 0.88 1.71 12.40
CA ARG A 249 2.21 1.77 13.04
C ARG A 249 2.57 3.19 13.48
N GLY A 250 2.05 4.22 12.79
CA GLY A 250 2.31 5.61 13.12
C GLY A 250 3.81 5.94 13.07
N TRP A 251 4.31 6.66 14.08
CA TRP A 251 5.72 7.08 14.18
C TRP A 251 6.70 5.90 14.27
N TYR A 252 6.26 4.74 14.79
CA TYR A 252 7.08 3.53 14.87
C TYR A 252 7.54 3.04 13.49
N SER A 253 6.84 3.42 12.41
CA SER A 253 7.28 3.17 11.04
C SER A 253 8.64 3.79 10.72
N TRP A 254 8.92 4.97 11.27
CA TRP A 254 10.20 5.66 11.06
C TRP A 254 11.34 5.00 11.85
N VAL A 255 11.05 4.47 13.03
CA VAL A 255 12.01 3.66 13.81
C VAL A 255 12.37 2.38 13.07
N LEU A 256 11.37 1.69 12.51
CA LEU A 256 11.64 0.50 11.69
C LEU A 256 12.37 0.85 10.39
N ALA A 257 12.03 1.97 9.76
CA ALA A 257 12.70 2.43 8.55
C ALA A 257 14.16 2.86 8.82
N SER A 258 14.47 3.42 9.99
CA SER A 258 15.84 3.83 10.34
C SER A 258 16.80 2.65 10.44
N PHE A 259 16.34 1.48 10.90
CA PHE A 259 17.11 0.23 10.84
C PHE A 259 17.55 -0.09 9.40
N PHE A 260 16.62 -0.01 8.45
CA PHE A 260 16.92 -0.27 7.04
C PHE A 260 17.79 0.82 6.40
N PHE A 261 17.59 2.08 6.76
CA PHE A 261 18.46 3.18 6.34
C PHE A 261 19.89 2.97 6.86
N ALA A 262 20.05 2.53 8.11
CA ALA A 262 21.35 2.22 8.69
C ALA A 262 22.05 1.07 7.95
N LEU A 263 21.35 -0.02 7.65
CA LEU A 263 21.90 -1.13 6.85
C LEU A 263 22.37 -0.65 5.47
N SER A 264 21.56 0.16 4.79
CA SER A 264 21.94 0.75 3.50
C SER A 264 23.16 1.66 3.61
N ALA A 265 23.24 2.48 4.66
CA ALA A 265 24.35 3.41 4.89
C ALA A 265 25.66 2.66 5.19
N VAL A 266 25.60 1.60 5.99
CA VAL A 266 26.76 0.73 6.29
C VAL A 266 27.32 0.12 5.00
N GLN A 267 26.45 -0.45 4.15
CA GLN A 267 26.90 -1.01 2.87
C GLN A 267 27.48 0.05 1.93
N PHE A 268 26.82 1.21 1.84
CA PHE A 268 27.31 2.32 1.03
C PHE A 268 28.70 2.79 1.48
N TRP A 269 28.89 2.94 2.80
CA TRP A 269 30.17 3.31 3.40
C TRP A 269 31.26 2.26 3.15
N ALA A 270 30.93 0.98 3.25
CA ALA A 270 31.86 -0.11 2.92
C ALA A 270 32.31 -0.06 1.44
N MET A 271 31.40 0.23 0.52
CA MET A 271 31.72 0.40 -0.90
C MET A 271 32.59 1.64 -1.16
N ASP A 272 32.33 2.75 -0.46
CA ASP A 272 33.11 3.98 -0.59
C ASP A 272 34.56 3.79 -0.09
N ILE A 273 34.74 3.12 1.05
CA ILE A 273 36.07 2.72 1.55
C ILE A 273 36.80 1.87 0.53
N TRP A 274 36.13 0.85 -0.03
CA TRP A 274 36.76 0.00 -1.03
C TRP A 274 37.14 0.80 -2.29
N ALA A 275 36.28 1.70 -2.76
CA ALA A 275 36.57 2.54 -3.91
C ALA A 275 37.76 3.49 -3.66
N LEU A 276 37.91 4.01 -2.44
CA LEU A 276 39.08 4.80 -2.04
C LEU A 276 40.36 3.95 -2.07
N LEU A 277 40.31 2.73 -1.51
CA LEU A 277 41.43 1.79 -1.49
C LEU A 277 41.79 1.26 -2.87
N ALA A 278 40.84 1.08 -3.78
CA ALA A 278 41.10 0.65 -5.15
C ALA A 278 41.76 1.75 -6.01
N ARG A 279 41.62 3.02 -5.62
CA ARG A 279 42.20 4.18 -6.32
C ARG A 279 43.62 4.52 -5.86
N THR A 280 44.14 3.90 -4.80
CA THR A 280 45.51 4.14 -4.34
C THR A 280 46.53 3.48 -5.30
N PRO A 281 47.47 4.24 -5.88
CA PRO A 281 48.45 3.70 -6.82
C PRO A 281 49.32 2.63 -6.14
N GLY A 282 49.43 1.46 -6.77
CA GLY A 282 50.32 0.37 -6.33
C GLY A 282 49.64 -0.77 -5.56
N LEU A 283 48.33 -0.74 -5.32
CA LEU A 283 47.60 -1.88 -4.72
C LEU A 283 46.81 -2.73 -5.72
N PHE A 284 46.28 -2.14 -6.80
CA PHE A 284 45.57 -2.86 -7.88
C PHE A 284 45.76 -2.19 -9.26
N GLU A 285 45.67 -2.98 -10.32
CA GLU A 285 45.92 -2.57 -11.71
C GLU A 285 44.86 -1.56 -12.21
N LYS A 286 45.28 -0.53 -12.96
CA LYS A 286 44.37 0.50 -13.50
C LYS A 286 43.35 -0.12 -14.46
N ALA A 287 42.08 -0.11 -14.10
CA ALA A 287 41.00 -0.52 -14.97
C ALA A 287 40.80 0.51 -16.12
N ASN A 288 41.00 0.07 -17.36
CA ASN A 288 40.65 0.85 -18.54
C ASN A 288 39.14 0.80 -18.79
N VAL A 289 38.55 1.96 -19.07
CA VAL A 289 37.10 2.13 -19.23
C VAL A 289 36.81 2.33 -20.71
N ALA A 290 36.10 1.40 -21.33
CA ALA A 290 35.60 1.58 -22.69
C ALA A 290 34.33 2.46 -22.69
N PRO A 291 34.20 3.45 -23.59
CA PRO A 291 32.95 4.21 -23.76
C PRO A 291 31.83 3.30 -24.27
N PHE A 292 30.65 3.37 -23.65
CA PHE A 292 29.58 2.37 -23.78
C PHE A 292 28.47 2.78 -24.76
N THR A 293 28.09 4.06 -24.75
CA THR A 293 27.02 4.60 -25.62
C THR A 293 27.56 5.52 -26.71
N GLY A 294 28.81 5.99 -26.58
CA GLY A 294 29.37 7.02 -27.46
C GLY A 294 28.82 8.43 -27.19
N ILE A 295 27.95 8.57 -26.19
CA ILE A 295 27.36 9.86 -25.76
C ILE A 295 27.99 10.21 -24.41
N GLU A 296 28.89 11.19 -24.42
CA GLU A 296 29.76 11.53 -23.28
C GLU A 296 29.00 11.82 -21.98
N PHE A 297 27.82 12.43 -22.03
CA PHE A 297 26.99 12.71 -20.86
C PHE A 297 26.41 11.44 -20.22
N LEU A 298 25.89 10.51 -21.03
CA LEU A 298 25.34 9.24 -20.56
C LEU A 298 26.46 8.32 -20.09
N ASP A 299 27.56 8.28 -20.83
CA ASP A 299 28.75 7.54 -20.44
C ASP A 299 29.31 8.07 -19.12
N LYS A 300 29.40 9.39 -18.89
CA LYS A 300 29.80 9.96 -17.59
C LYS A 300 28.87 9.58 -16.42
N ILE A 301 27.56 9.53 -16.63
CA ILE A 301 26.61 9.09 -15.59
C ILE A 301 26.74 7.59 -15.32
N LEU A 302 26.96 6.78 -16.36
CA LEU A 302 27.16 5.33 -16.26
C LEU A 302 28.53 4.97 -15.66
N VAL A 303 29.56 5.78 -15.91
CA VAL A 303 30.96 5.68 -15.46
C VAL A 303 31.12 5.97 -13.96
N ILE A 304 30.21 6.71 -13.32
CA ILE A 304 30.22 6.90 -11.84
C ILE A 304 30.13 5.55 -11.09
N SER A 305 29.67 4.49 -11.78
CA SER A 305 29.48 3.12 -11.26
C SER A 305 30.72 2.21 -11.36
N LEU A 306 31.88 2.75 -11.73
CA LEU A 306 33.05 2.00 -12.21
C LEU A 306 33.70 0.96 -11.30
N PRO A 307 33.71 1.05 -9.96
CA PRO A 307 34.49 0.08 -9.21
C PRO A 307 33.81 -1.32 -9.25
N GLN A 308 32.53 -1.45 -9.66
CA GLN A 308 31.88 -2.75 -9.84
C GLN A 308 32.28 -3.51 -11.13
N TYR A 309 32.82 -2.84 -12.16
CA TYR A 309 33.09 -3.47 -13.46
C TYR A 309 34.50 -4.09 -13.54
N ALA A 310 35.50 -3.45 -12.90
CA ALA A 310 36.87 -3.96 -12.85
C ALA A 310 37.02 -5.26 -12.05
N ALA A 311 36.08 -5.51 -11.13
CA ALA A 311 35.96 -6.69 -10.29
C ALA A 311 35.71 -8.01 -11.06
N TRP A 312 35.14 -7.92 -12.27
CA TRP A 312 34.70 -9.08 -13.04
C TRP A 312 35.87 -9.83 -13.69
N ASN A 313 37.01 -9.16 -13.87
CA ASN A 313 38.18 -9.68 -14.58
C ASN A 313 39.33 -10.13 -13.67
N MET A 314 39.15 -10.10 -12.34
CA MET A 314 40.14 -10.66 -11.40
C MET A 314 39.77 -12.11 -11.07
N GLU A 315 40.75 -13.00 -11.16
CA GLU A 315 40.67 -14.46 -10.95
C GLU A 315 39.49 -14.90 -10.05
N VAL A 316 38.37 -15.28 -10.69
CA VAL A 316 37.15 -15.65 -9.96
C VAL A 316 37.34 -17.06 -9.40
N THR A 317 37.62 -17.14 -8.10
CA THR A 317 37.66 -18.43 -7.39
C THR A 317 36.33 -19.18 -7.56
N PRO A 318 36.32 -20.53 -7.60
CA PRO A 318 35.07 -21.31 -7.68
C PRO A 318 34.05 -20.94 -6.59
N CYS A 319 34.52 -20.55 -5.40
CA CYS A 319 33.68 -20.09 -4.30
C CYS A 319 32.92 -18.80 -4.63
N SER A 320 33.58 -17.79 -5.21
CA SER A 320 32.92 -16.52 -5.54
C SER A 320 31.90 -16.69 -6.66
N THR A 321 32.15 -17.57 -7.63
CA THR A 321 31.15 -17.93 -8.67
C THR A 321 29.90 -18.57 -8.05
N ILE A 322 30.05 -19.49 -7.10
CA ILE A 322 28.93 -20.18 -6.45
C ILE A 322 28.08 -19.21 -5.62
N VAL A 323 28.72 -18.31 -4.86
CA VAL A 323 27.99 -17.28 -4.09
C VAL A 323 27.22 -16.33 -5.01
N GLN A 324 27.82 -15.95 -6.14
CA GLN A 324 27.16 -15.11 -7.14
C GLN A 324 25.97 -15.82 -7.80
N MET A 325 26.15 -17.08 -8.24
CA MET A 325 25.06 -17.92 -8.74
C MET A 325 23.91 -17.99 -7.73
N TYR A 326 24.25 -18.30 -6.47
CA TYR A 326 23.27 -18.41 -5.40
C TYR A 326 22.46 -17.12 -5.24
N LEU A 327 23.14 -15.97 -5.20
CA LEU A 327 22.51 -14.67 -5.06
C LEU A 327 21.59 -14.37 -6.25
N TYR A 328 22.07 -14.52 -7.49
CA TYR A 328 21.27 -14.18 -8.68
C TYR A 328 20.00 -15.01 -8.80
N PHE A 329 20.06 -16.32 -8.62
CA PHE A 329 18.85 -17.13 -8.68
C PHE A 329 17.93 -16.91 -7.47
N SER A 330 18.50 -16.69 -6.28
CA SER A 330 17.71 -16.43 -5.07
C SER A 330 17.05 -15.04 -5.05
N LEU A 331 17.48 -14.12 -5.91
CA LEU A 331 16.86 -12.81 -6.12
C LEU A 331 15.58 -12.88 -6.98
N PHE A 332 15.33 -13.98 -7.70
CA PHE A 332 14.14 -14.14 -8.54
C PHE A 332 12.82 -13.90 -7.77
N PRO A 333 12.60 -14.51 -6.58
CA PRO A 333 11.46 -14.18 -5.71
C PRO A 333 11.32 -12.70 -5.37
N ILE A 334 12.44 -12.01 -5.16
CA ILE A 334 12.46 -10.62 -4.70
C ILE A 334 12.06 -9.68 -5.83
N VAL A 335 12.54 -9.97 -7.05
CA VAL A 335 12.12 -9.26 -8.27
C VAL A 335 10.64 -9.52 -8.55
N ALA A 336 10.18 -10.76 -8.40
CA ALA A 336 8.76 -11.12 -8.57
C ALA A 336 7.87 -10.35 -7.57
N ILE A 337 8.20 -10.40 -6.27
CA ILE A 337 7.46 -9.71 -5.20
C ILE A 337 7.43 -8.20 -5.43
N SER A 338 8.58 -7.60 -5.73
CA SER A 338 8.68 -6.15 -5.94
C SER A 338 7.87 -5.70 -7.17
N THR A 339 7.83 -6.52 -8.22
CA THR A 339 7.02 -6.27 -9.42
C THR A 339 5.52 -6.41 -9.12
N ILE A 340 5.12 -7.37 -8.29
CA ILE A 340 3.72 -7.53 -7.86
C ILE A 340 3.28 -6.30 -7.04
N GLU A 341 4.06 -5.93 -6.02
CA GLU A 341 3.72 -4.83 -5.12
C GLU A 341 3.57 -3.49 -5.85
N SER A 342 4.31 -3.29 -6.94
CA SER A 342 4.22 -2.05 -7.72
C SER A 342 3.04 -1.95 -8.66
N ARG A 343 2.51 -3.10 -9.11
CA ARG A 343 1.36 -3.18 -10.02
C ARG A 343 0.02 -3.28 -9.29
N ARG A 344 0.01 -3.25 -7.96
CA ARG A 344 -1.25 -3.21 -7.18
C ARG A 344 -2.00 -1.91 -7.43
N LYS A 345 -3.33 -1.97 -7.39
CA LYS A 345 -4.22 -0.81 -7.50
C LYS A 345 -3.89 0.29 -6.47
N ARG A 346 -3.56 -0.10 -5.23
CA ARG A 346 -3.15 0.84 -4.17
C ARG A 346 -1.86 1.59 -4.48
N SER A 347 -1.01 1.06 -5.34
CA SER A 347 0.33 1.59 -5.54
C SER A 347 0.30 2.83 -6.43
N SER A 348 -0.77 3.11 -7.21
CA SER A 348 -0.83 4.29 -8.10
C SER A 348 -0.43 5.58 -7.36
N LEU A 349 0.66 6.24 -7.81
CA LEU A 349 1.23 7.46 -7.24
C LEU A 349 1.86 7.35 -5.82
N ASN A 350 2.14 6.14 -5.32
CA ASN A 350 2.93 5.95 -4.09
C ASN A 350 4.41 5.74 -4.39
N LEU A 351 5.28 5.92 -3.37
CA LEU A 351 6.72 5.66 -3.47
C LEU A 351 7.01 4.31 -4.12
N LEU A 352 6.25 3.25 -3.78
CA LEU A 352 6.35 1.90 -4.35
C LEU A 352 6.07 1.78 -5.86
N THR A 353 5.33 2.70 -6.48
CA THR A 353 5.09 2.69 -7.95
C THR A 353 6.19 3.40 -8.71
N PHE A 354 6.63 4.57 -8.22
CA PHE A 354 7.77 5.30 -8.80
C PHE A 354 9.08 4.50 -8.65
N PHE A 355 9.13 3.74 -7.57
CA PHE A 355 10.15 2.75 -7.24
C PHE A 355 10.38 1.69 -8.32
N SER A 356 9.34 1.03 -8.83
CA SER A 356 9.53 -0.32 -9.41
C SER A 356 10.13 -0.41 -10.80
N THR A 357 10.31 0.69 -11.54
CA THR A 357 10.74 0.58 -12.95
C THR A 357 11.90 1.45 -13.37
N SER A 358 12.10 2.61 -12.77
CA SER A 358 13.19 3.50 -13.17
C SER A 358 14.03 3.91 -11.98
N PHE A 359 13.42 4.30 -10.85
CA PHE A 359 14.17 4.77 -9.69
C PHE A 359 14.97 3.67 -8.98
N TRP A 360 14.38 2.49 -8.69
CA TRP A 360 15.16 1.39 -8.12
C TRP A 360 16.14 0.78 -9.08
N ALA A 361 15.79 0.70 -10.35
CA ALA A 361 16.74 0.24 -11.33
C ALA A 361 17.97 1.13 -11.36
N ILE A 362 17.81 2.46 -11.20
CA ILE A 362 18.91 3.41 -11.07
C ILE A 362 19.70 3.17 -9.77
N ILE A 363 19.04 3.06 -8.60
CA ILE A 363 19.77 2.85 -7.33
C ILE A 363 20.45 1.47 -7.30
N TYR A 364 19.77 0.42 -7.75
CA TYR A 364 20.32 -0.93 -7.90
C TYR A 364 21.50 -0.95 -8.86
N HIS A 365 21.41 -0.23 -9.98
CA HIS A 365 22.50 -0.11 -10.94
C HIS A 365 23.69 0.67 -10.36
N ALA A 366 23.43 1.81 -9.72
CA ALA A 366 24.45 2.71 -9.20
C ALA A 366 25.16 2.16 -7.95
N PHE A 367 24.44 1.48 -7.07
CA PHE A 367 24.93 1.12 -5.73
C PHE A 367 24.78 -0.38 -5.40
N GLY A 368 24.20 -1.19 -6.28
CA GLY A 368 23.98 -2.62 -6.06
C GLY A 368 22.77 -2.97 -5.17
N ILE A 369 22.41 -4.25 -5.13
CA ILE A 369 21.20 -4.72 -4.40
C ILE A 369 21.32 -4.58 -2.89
N ALA A 370 22.54 -4.67 -2.36
CA ALA A 370 22.79 -4.59 -0.92
C ALA A 370 22.49 -3.20 -0.35
N VAL A 371 22.60 -2.13 -1.15
CA VAL A 371 22.14 -0.78 -0.81
C VAL A 371 20.65 -0.61 -1.17
N ALA A 372 20.25 -1.10 -2.34
CA ALA A 372 18.90 -0.88 -2.85
C ALA A 372 17.80 -1.57 -2.03
N ALA A 373 18.00 -2.82 -1.62
CA ALA A 373 16.95 -3.60 -0.98
C ALA A 373 16.57 -3.12 0.43
N PRO A 374 17.50 -2.74 1.32
CA PRO A 374 17.13 -2.16 2.61
C PRO A 374 16.31 -0.88 2.42
N LEU A 375 16.72 0.01 1.52
CA LEU A 375 15.94 1.22 1.22
C LEU A 375 14.55 0.90 0.63
N TYR A 376 14.44 -0.16 -0.18
CA TYR A 376 13.14 -0.67 -0.64
C TYR A 376 12.27 -1.10 0.53
N CYS A 377 12.83 -1.87 1.48
CA CYS A 377 12.16 -2.28 2.70
C CYS A 377 11.74 -1.07 3.54
N ALA A 378 12.59 -0.04 3.68
CA ALA A 378 12.28 1.19 4.42
C ALA A 378 11.04 1.88 3.83
N ALA A 379 10.99 2.09 2.52
CA ALA A 379 9.85 2.71 1.88
C ALA A 379 8.61 1.82 1.90
N TYR A 380 8.76 0.50 1.79
CA TYR A 380 7.66 -0.44 2.00
C TYR A 380 7.07 -0.25 3.40
N ILE A 381 7.90 -0.18 4.44
CA ILE A 381 7.46 0.06 5.81
C ILE A 381 6.74 1.40 5.91
N LEU A 382 7.29 2.48 5.38
CA LEU A 382 6.63 3.79 5.45
C LEU A 382 5.26 3.80 4.74
N THR A 383 5.15 3.14 3.58
CA THR A 383 3.90 3.10 2.79
C THR A 383 2.84 2.15 3.35
N SER A 384 3.23 1.05 3.98
CA SER A 384 2.31 0.04 4.54
C SER A 384 1.86 0.31 5.99
N SER A 385 2.22 1.49 6.52
CA SER A 385 1.87 1.91 7.89
C SER A 385 0.36 1.99 8.15
N ASN A 386 -0.40 2.46 7.16
CA ASN A 386 -1.84 2.65 7.28
C ASN A 386 -2.61 1.31 7.13
N VAL A 387 -3.69 1.11 7.89
CA VAL A 387 -4.57 -0.07 7.84
C VAL A 387 -5.21 -0.27 6.46
N HIS A 388 -5.59 0.81 5.76
CA HIS A 388 -6.24 0.75 4.43
C HIS A 388 -5.35 0.13 3.35
N TYR A 389 -4.02 0.16 3.56
CA TYR A 389 -3.07 -0.54 2.71
C TYR A 389 -3.41 -2.02 2.60
N TRP A 390 -3.95 -2.63 3.65
CA TRP A 390 -4.07 -4.08 3.80
C TRP A 390 -5.40 -4.67 3.32
N TRP A 391 -6.30 -3.85 2.75
CA TRP A 391 -7.62 -4.30 2.33
C TRP A 391 -7.62 -5.11 1.02
N PRO A 392 -8.52 -6.11 0.88
CA PRO A 392 -8.70 -6.90 -0.34
C PRO A 392 -8.86 -6.04 -1.60
N VAL A 393 -9.66 -4.97 -1.52
CA VAL A 393 -9.91 -4.04 -2.63
C VAL A 393 -8.67 -3.26 -3.07
N SER A 394 -7.77 -2.95 -2.14
CA SER A 394 -6.57 -2.15 -2.42
C SER A 394 -5.39 -3.02 -2.87
N ARG A 395 -5.39 -4.30 -2.48
CA ARG A 395 -4.39 -5.33 -2.80
C ARG A 395 -4.35 -5.72 -4.29
N GLN A 396 -5.48 -5.74 -4.98
CA GLN A 396 -5.63 -6.35 -6.31
C GLN A 396 -4.65 -5.82 -7.36
N VAL A 397 -4.10 -6.74 -8.16
CA VAL A 397 -3.31 -6.47 -9.37
C VAL A 397 -4.21 -6.63 -10.60
N PRO A 398 -4.12 -5.78 -11.63
CA PRO A 398 -4.91 -5.97 -12.84
C PRO A 398 -4.60 -7.32 -13.51
N THR A 399 -5.63 -7.96 -14.07
CA THR A 399 -5.56 -9.35 -14.52
C THR A 399 -4.56 -9.55 -15.66
N SER A 400 -4.49 -8.60 -16.60
CA SER A 400 -3.51 -8.58 -17.69
C SER A 400 -2.08 -8.72 -17.15
N TYR A 401 -1.70 -7.89 -16.17
CA TYR A 401 -0.41 -7.94 -15.51
C TYR A 401 -0.20 -9.25 -14.76
N ALA A 402 -1.19 -9.71 -13.99
CA ALA A 402 -1.05 -10.95 -13.21
C ALA A 402 -0.82 -12.19 -14.10
N LYS A 403 -1.49 -12.25 -15.27
CA LYS A 403 -1.35 -13.36 -16.22
C LYS A 403 -0.04 -13.34 -17.01
N THR A 404 0.50 -12.17 -17.32
CA THR A 404 1.74 -12.03 -18.11
C THR A 404 3.00 -11.88 -17.26
N LEU A 405 2.87 -11.81 -15.94
CA LEU A 405 4.00 -11.65 -15.03
C LEU A 405 5.00 -12.79 -15.08
N LEU A 406 4.54 -14.04 -15.02
CA LEU A 406 5.44 -15.19 -15.04
C LEU A 406 6.32 -15.26 -16.31
N PRO A 407 5.78 -15.17 -17.54
CA PRO A 407 6.63 -15.18 -18.73
C PRO A 407 7.57 -13.98 -18.79
N ALA A 408 7.15 -12.79 -18.32
CA ALA A 408 8.03 -11.62 -18.24
C ALA A 408 9.19 -11.83 -17.24
N LEU A 409 8.94 -12.47 -16.10
CA LEU A 409 9.97 -12.81 -15.11
C LEU A 409 10.94 -13.87 -15.64
N VAL A 410 10.44 -14.91 -16.32
CA VAL A 410 11.29 -15.97 -16.87
C VAL A 410 12.23 -15.41 -17.94
N LEU A 411 11.70 -14.64 -18.90
CA LEU A 411 12.50 -14.07 -19.99
C LEU A 411 13.39 -12.91 -19.54
N GLY A 412 12.85 -12.03 -18.69
CA GLY A 412 13.55 -10.80 -18.27
C GLY A 412 14.54 -10.99 -17.13
N TYR A 413 14.43 -12.07 -16.34
CA TYR A 413 15.30 -12.30 -15.18
C TYR A 413 15.89 -13.70 -15.09
N LEU A 414 15.10 -14.77 -15.29
CA LEU A 414 15.61 -16.13 -15.04
C LEU A 414 16.52 -16.65 -16.17
N LEU A 415 16.22 -16.29 -17.41
CA LEU A 415 16.98 -16.72 -18.59
C LEU A 415 18.43 -16.17 -18.63
N PRO A 416 18.70 -14.87 -18.36
CA PRO A 416 20.06 -14.34 -18.43
C PRO A 416 21.08 -15.05 -17.51
N PRO A 417 20.81 -15.31 -16.21
CA PRO A 417 21.70 -16.10 -15.36
C PRO A 417 21.95 -17.52 -15.89
N LEU A 418 20.92 -18.20 -16.40
CA LEU A 418 21.08 -19.54 -16.99
C LEU A 418 22.03 -19.53 -18.19
N LEU A 419 21.94 -18.48 -19.03
CA LEU A 419 22.85 -18.32 -20.18
C LEU A 419 24.26 -17.93 -19.73
N LEU A 420 24.39 -17.07 -18.72
CA LEU A 420 25.68 -16.63 -18.19
C LEU A 420 26.51 -17.83 -17.70
N PHE A 421 25.87 -18.69 -16.91
CA PHE A 421 26.53 -19.81 -16.26
C PHE A 421 26.60 -21.08 -17.11
N LYS A 422 26.03 -21.08 -18.32
CA LYS A 422 26.20 -22.16 -19.31
C LYS A 422 27.61 -22.17 -19.94
N GLY A 423 28.36 -21.07 -19.83
CA GLY A 423 29.73 -20.96 -20.32
C GLY A 423 29.81 -20.80 -21.84
N TYR A 424 29.53 -19.58 -22.33
CA TYR A 424 29.79 -19.23 -23.73
C TYR A 424 31.26 -18.80 -23.90
N SER A 425 31.92 -19.30 -24.94
CA SER A 425 33.36 -19.09 -25.22
C SER A 425 33.73 -17.69 -25.70
N GLY A 426 32.76 -16.81 -26.01
CA GLY A 426 33.02 -15.45 -26.46
C GLY A 426 32.93 -14.42 -25.33
N HIS A 427 34.03 -13.72 -25.03
CA HIS A 427 34.10 -12.68 -23.99
C HIS A 427 33.01 -11.60 -24.15
N CYS A 428 32.77 -11.12 -25.37
CA CYS A 428 31.72 -10.11 -25.63
C CYS A 428 30.30 -10.59 -25.29
N ILE A 429 30.02 -11.88 -25.42
CA ILE A 429 28.69 -12.45 -25.13
C ILE A 429 28.49 -12.57 -23.62
N ALA A 430 29.51 -13.01 -22.89
CA ALA A 430 29.47 -13.10 -21.43
C ALA A 430 29.30 -11.70 -20.79
N GLU A 431 30.03 -10.70 -21.29
CA GLU A 431 29.88 -9.30 -20.85
C GLU A 431 28.48 -8.75 -21.13
N ALA A 432 27.92 -8.98 -22.32
CA ALA A 432 26.57 -8.56 -22.66
C ALA A 432 25.50 -9.19 -21.75
N ILE A 433 25.66 -10.48 -21.39
CA ILE A 433 24.74 -11.17 -20.49
C ILE A 433 24.86 -10.63 -19.05
N ALA A 434 26.07 -10.38 -18.55
CA ALA A 434 26.29 -9.81 -17.23
C ALA A 434 25.68 -8.39 -17.10
N LEU A 435 25.87 -7.56 -18.13
CA LEU A 435 25.23 -6.23 -18.23
C LEU A 435 23.71 -6.30 -18.30
N THR A 436 23.17 -7.35 -18.92
CA THR A 436 21.73 -7.59 -18.97
C THR A 436 21.18 -7.92 -17.57
N LEU A 437 21.94 -8.68 -16.78
CA LEU A 437 21.56 -9.10 -15.43
C LEU A 437 21.55 -7.94 -14.42
N GLN A 438 22.48 -6.99 -14.55
CA GLN A 438 22.50 -5.77 -13.74
C GLN A 438 21.29 -4.85 -14.02
N ARG A 439 20.65 -5.00 -15.18
CA ARG A 439 19.47 -4.22 -15.58
C ARG A 439 18.18 -5.05 -15.61
N ALA A 440 18.21 -6.27 -15.06
CA ALA A 440 17.11 -7.22 -15.13
C ALA A 440 15.75 -6.66 -14.63
N PRO A 441 15.67 -5.84 -13.55
CA PRO A 441 14.40 -5.22 -13.16
C PRO A 441 13.79 -4.29 -14.22
N ILE A 442 14.61 -3.65 -15.07
CA ILE A 442 14.13 -2.82 -16.19
C ILE A 442 13.51 -3.73 -17.25
N TYR A 443 14.23 -4.78 -17.66
CA TYR A 443 13.78 -5.68 -18.72
C TYR A 443 12.50 -6.42 -18.33
N VAL A 444 12.42 -6.96 -17.12
CA VAL A 444 11.21 -7.62 -16.60
C VAL A 444 10.01 -6.70 -16.74
N ASN A 445 10.16 -5.43 -16.35
CA ASN A 445 9.05 -4.49 -16.41
C ASN A 445 8.70 -4.04 -17.82
N THR A 446 9.69 -3.80 -18.68
CA THR A 446 9.44 -3.46 -20.08
C THR A 446 8.70 -4.59 -20.77
N LEU A 447 9.15 -5.85 -20.60
CA LEU A 447 8.48 -7.03 -21.09
C LEU A 447 7.07 -7.17 -20.50
N LEU A 448 6.92 -6.93 -19.19
CA LEU A 448 5.62 -6.99 -18.52
C LEU A 448 4.63 -5.97 -19.10
N ILE A 449 5.06 -4.73 -19.35
CA ILE A 449 4.22 -3.70 -19.97
C ILE A 449 3.85 -4.12 -21.39
N ILE A 450 4.81 -4.59 -22.19
CA ILE A 450 4.54 -5.03 -23.56
C ILE A 450 3.55 -6.20 -23.55
N PHE A 451 3.82 -7.25 -22.78
CA PHE A 451 2.97 -8.44 -22.71
C PHE A 451 1.60 -8.12 -22.14
N SER A 452 1.49 -7.31 -21.08
CA SER A 452 0.19 -6.93 -20.51
C SER A 452 -0.62 -6.08 -21.47
N THR A 453 0.02 -5.15 -22.21
CA THR A 453 -0.65 -4.33 -23.22
C THR A 453 -1.18 -5.20 -24.36
N VAL A 454 -0.34 -6.08 -24.92
CA VAL A 454 -0.75 -7.01 -25.98
C VAL A 454 -1.87 -7.94 -25.48
N TYR A 455 -1.74 -8.49 -24.27
CA TYR A 455 -2.77 -9.34 -23.68
C TYR A 455 -4.09 -8.58 -23.49
N ALA A 456 -4.04 -7.33 -23.01
CA ALA A 456 -5.22 -6.49 -22.78
C ALA A 456 -5.92 -6.08 -24.09
N MET A 457 -5.21 -6.07 -25.23
CA MET A 457 -5.85 -5.85 -26.55
C MET A 457 -6.81 -6.99 -26.91
N PHE A 458 -6.48 -8.23 -26.55
CA PHE A 458 -7.33 -9.40 -26.82
C PHE A 458 -8.30 -9.71 -25.67
N TYR A 459 -7.91 -9.40 -24.43
CA TYR A 459 -8.68 -9.68 -23.22
C TYR A 459 -8.68 -8.44 -22.31
N PRO A 460 -9.58 -7.46 -22.57
CA PRO A 460 -9.64 -6.23 -21.80
C PRO A 460 -9.85 -6.47 -20.30
N ASP A 461 -9.10 -5.77 -19.46
CA ASP A 461 -9.26 -5.85 -18.01
C ASP A 461 -10.61 -5.25 -17.56
N ASN A 462 -11.31 -5.95 -16.66
CA ASN A 462 -12.44 -5.35 -15.98
C ASN A 462 -11.94 -4.38 -14.90
N HIS A 463 -12.26 -3.09 -15.05
CA HIS A 463 -11.86 -2.07 -14.09
C HIS A 463 -12.58 -2.19 -12.74
N ARG A 464 -13.74 -2.85 -12.70
CA ARG A 464 -14.49 -3.05 -11.46
C ARG A 464 -13.90 -4.20 -10.65
N THR A 465 -13.65 -3.93 -9.37
CA THR A 465 -13.34 -4.99 -8.40
C THR A 465 -14.56 -5.94 -8.32
N PRO A 466 -14.36 -7.27 -8.36
CA PRO A 466 -15.46 -8.21 -8.23
C PRO A 466 -16.17 -8.06 -6.88
N PRO A 467 -17.45 -8.47 -6.77
CA PRO A 467 -18.16 -8.62 -5.51
C PRO A 467 -17.36 -9.46 -4.48
N ALA A 468 -17.67 -9.29 -3.20
CA ALA A 468 -16.90 -9.92 -2.12
C ALA A 468 -17.06 -11.46 -2.08
N ASP A 469 -18.17 -11.97 -2.59
CA ASP A 469 -18.52 -13.39 -2.72
C ASP A 469 -17.85 -14.08 -3.91
N GLU A 470 -17.29 -13.33 -4.85
CA GLU A 470 -16.56 -13.88 -5.99
C GLU A 470 -15.04 -13.93 -5.72
N PRO A 471 -14.34 -14.98 -6.20
CA PRO A 471 -12.90 -15.06 -6.06
C PRO A 471 -12.20 -13.97 -6.88
N MET A 472 -11.19 -13.34 -6.27
CA MET A 472 -10.35 -12.35 -6.94
C MET A 472 -9.57 -12.98 -8.11
N PRO A 473 -9.67 -12.44 -9.35
CA PRO A 473 -9.18 -13.09 -10.56
C PRO A 473 -7.64 -13.17 -10.66
N ASP A 474 -6.93 -12.32 -9.93
CA ASP A 474 -5.47 -12.27 -9.93
C ASP A 474 -4.84 -13.31 -9.00
N ILE A 475 -5.52 -13.74 -7.93
CA ILE A 475 -4.98 -14.65 -6.91
C ILE A 475 -4.45 -15.96 -7.50
N PRO A 476 -5.16 -16.70 -8.38
CA PRO A 476 -4.62 -17.93 -8.95
C PRO A 476 -3.33 -17.71 -9.76
N CYS A 477 -3.20 -16.57 -10.42
CA CYS A 477 -2.00 -16.23 -11.19
C CYS A 477 -0.84 -15.87 -10.27
N LEU A 478 -1.09 -15.06 -9.24
CA LEU A 478 -0.08 -14.70 -8.24
C LEU A 478 0.40 -15.92 -7.46
N ASN A 479 -0.51 -16.83 -7.08
CA ASN A 479 -0.17 -18.09 -6.42
C ASN A 479 0.80 -18.93 -7.26
N ARG A 480 0.57 -19.02 -8.57
CA ARG A 480 1.51 -19.69 -9.49
C ARG A 480 2.88 -19.00 -9.52
N VAL A 481 2.92 -17.66 -9.56
CA VAL A 481 4.20 -16.91 -9.55
C VAL A 481 4.97 -17.15 -8.26
N TYR A 482 4.31 -17.13 -7.11
CA TYR A 482 4.94 -17.41 -5.82
C TYR A 482 5.43 -18.85 -5.71
N LEU A 483 4.65 -19.82 -6.16
CA LEU A 483 5.04 -21.23 -6.16
C LEU A 483 6.25 -21.49 -7.06
N TRP A 484 6.25 -20.93 -8.28
CA TRP A 484 7.41 -21.00 -9.19
C TRP A 484 8.64 -20.34 -8.59
N SER A 485 8.48 -19.17 -7.97
CA SER A 485 9.58 -18.47 -7.30
C SER A 485 10.15 -19.27 -6.14
N PHE A 486 9.29 -19.90 -5.34
CA PHE A 486 9.69 -20.82 -4.28
C PHE A 486 10.48 -21.99 -4.84
N SER A 487 9.94 -22.71 -5.84
CA SER A 487 10.59 -23.89 -6.43
C SER A 487 11.96 -23.58 -7.03
N VAL A 488 12.10 -22.47 -7.77
CA VAL A 488 13.39 -22.06 -8.36
C VAL A 488 14.41 -21.77 -7.27
N ALA A 489 14.04 -21.00 -6.25
CA ALA A 489 14.95 -20.64 -5.17
C ALA A 489 15.35 -21.87 -4.32
N THR A 490 14.41 -22.77 -4.01
CA THR A 490 14.69 -24.01 -3.27
C THR A 490 15.60 -24.94 -4.07
N LEU A 491 15.34 -25.12 -5.36
CA LEU A 491 16.18 -25.96 -6.23
C LEU A 491 17.63 -25.49 -6.19
N VAL A 492 17.86 -24.19 -6.36
CA VAL A 492 19.21 -23.62 -6.34
C VAL A 492 19.84 -23.78 -4.96
N HIS A 493 19.10 -23.53 -3.88
CA HIS A 493 19.60 -23.71 -2.52
C HIS A 493 20.05 -25.16 -2.27
N VAL A 494 19.20 -26.13 -2.57
CA VAL A 494 19.49 -27.56 -2.40
C VAL A 494 20.68 -27.99 -3.25
N LEU A 495 20.76 -27.53 -4.51
CA LEU A 495 21.90 -27.84 -5.38
C LEU A 495 23.21 -27.31 -4.79
N ILE A 496 23.23 -26.06 -4.32
CA ILE A 496 24.46 -25.44 -3.78
C ILE A 496 24.88 -26.10 -2.47
N ILE A 497 23.94 -26.34 -1.55
CA ILE A 497 24.24 -27.06 -0.31
C ILE A 497 24.70 -28.49 -0.61
N SER A 498 24.06 -29.19 -1.55
CA SER A 498 24.49 -30.53 -1.96
C SER A 498 25.88 -30.52 -2.60
N THR A 499 26.25 -29.50 -3.39
CA THR A 499 27.60 -29.37 -3.93
C THR A 499 28.64 -29.09 -2.85
N ALA A 500 28.30 -28.27 -1.86
CA ALA A 500 29.18 -27.94 -0.73
C ALA A 500 29.35 -29.10 0.27
N LEU A 501 28.41 -30.06 0.29
CA LEU A 501 28.49 -31.28 1.10
C LEU A 501 29.09 -32.46 0.32
N SER A 502 29.34 -32.30 -0.99
CA SER A 502 29.83 -33.39 -1.83
C SER A 502 31.34 -33.59 -1.64
N PRO A 503 31.79 -34.82 -1.38
CA PRO A 503 33.22 -35.12 -1.23
C PRO A 503 34.03 -34.95 -2.53
N ARG A 504 33.36 -34.67 -3.67
CA ARG A 504 34.01 -34.41 -4.96
C ARG A 504 34.70 -33.04 -5.05
N TYR A 505 34.35 -32.10 -4.18
CA TYR A 505 34.89 -30.75 -4.19
C TYR A 505 35.50 -30.43 -2.82
N LEU A 506 36.72 -30.92 -2.57
CA LEU A 506 37.41 -30.82 -1.27
C LEU A 506 37.67 -29.38 -0.81
N ASP A 507 37.71 -28.41 -1.74
CA ASP A 507 37.95 -27.00 -1.44
C ASP A 507 36.67 -26.20 -1.13
N LEU A 508 35.48 -26.81 -1.27
CA LEU A 508 34.18 -26.15 -1.08
C LEU A 508 33.54 -26.61 0.24
N SER A 509 33.65 -25.79 1.29
CA SER A 509 32.90 -25.97 2.54
C SER A 509 31.84 -24.87 2.72
N ILE A 510 30.73 -25.18 3.40
CA ILE A 510 29.66 -24.21 3.72
C ILE A 510 30.24 -22.97 4.42
N SER A 511 31.19 -23.15 5.34
CA SER A 511 31.87 -22.03 6.00
C SER A 511 32.68 -21.20 5.00
N HIS A 512 33.41 -21.83 4.08
CA HIS A 512 34.17 -21.11 3.05
C HIS A 512 33.27 -20.39 2.03
N ILE A 513 32.04 -20.86 1.81
CA ILE A 513 31.10 -20.20 0.89
C ILE A 513 30.46 -18.98 1.57
N PHE A 514 30.04 -19.09 2.83
CA PHE A 514 29.16 -18.09 3.47
C PHE A 514 29.80 -17.29 4.61
N THR A 515 30.99 -17.64 5.09
CA THR A 515 31.65 -16.92 6.20
C THR A 515 32.88 -16.13 5.73
N PRO A 516 33.05 -14.89 6.22
CA PRO A 516 34.26 -14.13 5.99
C PRO A 516 35.39 -14.78 6.78
N HIS A 517 36.37 -15.37 6.09
CA HIS A 517 37.55 -15.95 6.72
C HIS A 517 38.74 -15.00 6.53
N SER A 518 39.17 -14.31 7.59
CA SER A 518 40.42 -13.55 7.58
C SER A 518 41.45 -14.26 8.46
N ASN A 519 42.61 -14.58 7.89
CA ASN A 519 43.72 -15.20 8.63
C ASN A 519 44.47 -14.21 9.54
N SER A 520 44.06 -12.93 9.56
CA SER A 520 44.65 -11.92 10.45
C SER A 520 43.56 -11.06 11.10
N LEU A 521 43.75 -10.80 12.41
CA LEU A 521 43.12 -9.68 13.12
C LEU A 521 43.76 -8.39 12.64
N GLN A 522 43.45 -7.93 11.42
CA GLN A 522 43.91 -6.64 10.91
C GLN A 522 42.76 -5.72 10.54
N SER A 523 43.07 -4.42 10.55
CA SER A 523 42.19 -3.26 10.49
C SER A 523 41.03 -3.38 9.48
N ILE A 524 39.92 -2.70 9.77
CA ILE A 524 38.72 -2.58 8.92
C ILE A 524 39.07 -2.30 7.45
N PHE A 525 40.15 -1.58 7.18
CA PHE A 525 40.65 -1.27 5.84
C PHE A 525 41.17 -2.48 5.05
N VAL A 526 41.78 -3.48 5.70
CA VAL A 526 42.22 -4.73 5.04
C VAL A 526 41.02 -5.63 4.72
N VAL A 527 40.04 -5.68 5.63
CA VAL A 527 38.79 -6.45 5.45
C VAL A 527 37.96 -5.93 4.29
N PHE A 528 37.85 -4.60 4.13
CA PHE A 528 37.13 -4.02 2.98
C PHE A 528 38.00 -3.84 1.73
N GLY A 529 39.31 -4.05 1.79
CA GLY A 529 40.20 -4.08 0.63
C GLY A 529 40.05 -5.36 -0.20
N ASP A 530 39.66 -6.47 0.42
CA ASP A 530 39.32 -7.73 -0.26
C ASP A 530 37.90 -7.67 -0.84
N ILE A 531 37.83 -7.77 -2.17
CA ILE A 531 36.58 -7.71 -2.92
C ILE A 531 35.61 -8.83 -2.52
N ARG A 532 36.12 -10.02 -2.18
CA ARG A 532 35.28 -11.15 -1.75
C ARG A 532 34.58 -10.84 -0.44
N MET A 533 35.28 -10.19 0.50
CA MET A 533 34.71 -9.80 1.79
C MET A 533 33.64 -8.71 1.64
N LEU A 534 33.87 -7.73 0.75
CA LEU A 534 32.87 -6.71 0.43
C LEU A 534 31.59 -7.31 -0.18
N TRP A 535 31.74 -8.26 -1.11
CA TRP A 535 30.61 -8.99 -1.70
C TRP A 535 29.84 -9.80 -0.66
N LEU A 536 30.54 -10.50 0.22
CA LEU A 536 29.93 -11.31 1.27
C LEU A 536 29.22 -10.46 2.33
N ALA A 537 29.80 -9.30 2.69
CA ALA A 537 29.15 -8.32 3.55
C ALA A 537 27.85 -7.82 2.90
N GLY A 538 27.87 -7.45 1.62
CA GLY A 538 26.67 -7.04 0.88
C GLY A 538 25.61 -8.13 0.79
N PHE A 539 26.03 -9.38 0.59
CA PHE A 539 25.16 -10.55 0.60
C PHE A 539 24.42 -10.68 1.95
N TRP A 540 25.12 -10.57 3.07
CA TRP A 540 24.50 -10.67 4.40
C TRP A 540 23.63 -9.47 4.73
N VAL A 541 24.04 -8.23 4.40
CA VAL A 541 23.22 -7.03 4.59
C VAL A 541 21.88 -7.20 3.86
N PHE A 542 21.91 -7.67 2.61
CA PHE A 542 20.73 -7.93 1.81
C PHE A 542 19.79 -8.95 2.46
N TRP A 543 20.32 -10.11 2.86
CA TRP A 543 19.50 -11.19 3.42
C TRP A 543 19.03 -10.92 4.84
N ILE A 544 19.80 -10.21 5.67
CA ILE A 544 19.35 -9.73 6.98
C ILE A 544 18.18 -8.76 6.82
N ALA A 545 18.29 -7.79 5.91
CA ALA A 545 17.19 -6.88 5.61
C ALA A 545 15.93 -7.65 5.16
N THR A 546 16.10 -8.64 4.28
CA THR A 546 14.99 -9.46 3.76
C THR A 546 14.36 -10.35 4.84
N ALA A 547 15.15 -10.93 5.73
CA ALA A 547 14.65 -11.74 6.85
C ALA A 547 13.84 -10.89 7.83
N VAL A 548 14.35 -9.70 8.20
CA VAL A 548 13.60 -8.74 9.03
C VAL A 548 12.33 -8.29 8.33
N TRP A 549 12.38 -8.05 7.01
CA TRP A 549 11.20 -7.71 6.22
C TRP A 549 10.12 -8.82 6.24
N CYS A 550 10.52 -10.10 6.18
CA CYS A 550 9.61 -11.24 6.34
C CYS A 550 8.95 -11.27 7.73
N ILE A 551 9.72 -11.05 8.80
CA ILE A 551 9.20 -11.01 10.18
C ILE A 551 8.19 -9.87 10.33
N LEU A 552 8.52 -8.69 9.79
CA LEU A 552 7.62 -7.53 9.81
C LEU A 552 6.34 -7.78 9.00
N ALA A 553 6.42 -8.52 7.89
CA ALA A 553 5.24 -8.91 7.11
C ALA A 553 4.29 -9.82 7.91
N VAL A 554 4.82 -10.74 8.73
CA VAL A 554 4.01 -11.56 9.66
C VAL A 554 3.41 -10.71 10.76
N TRP A 555 4.21 -9.84 11.37
CA TRP A 555 3.72 -8.92 12.39
C TRP A 555 2.61 -7.99 11.85
N ASP A 556 2.72 -7.51 10.62
CA ASP A 556 1.69 -6.69 10.00
C ASP A 556 0.34 -7.42 9.88
N MET A 557 0.33 -8.72 9.56
CA MET A 557 -0.91 -9.51 9.52
C MET A 557 -1.58 -9.61 10.88
N ASN A 558 -0.78 -9.71 11.96
CA ASN A 558 -1.31 -9.68 13.33
C ASN A 558 -1.80 -8.28 13.72
N ARG A 559 -1.02 -7.26 13.37
CA ARG A 559 -1.28 -5.85 13.67
C ARG A 559 -2.60 -5.38 13.06
N VAL A 560 -2.92 -5.84 11.86
CA VAL A 560 -4.17 -5.48 11.15
C VAL A 560 -5.28 -6.52 11.34
N GLY A 561 -5.14 -7.44 12.29
CA GLY A 561 -6.20 -8.40 12.65
C GLY A 561 -6.56 -9.41 11.58
N ARG A 562 -5.65 -9.69 10.63
CA ARG A 562 -5.86 -10.70 9.57
C ARG A 562 -5.31 -12.07 9.92
N ALA A 563 -4.41 -12.15 10.90
CA ALA A 563 -3.87 -13.38 11.45
C ALA A 563 -3.63 -13.26 12.96
N ARG A 564 -3.43 -14.40 13.62
CA ARG A 564 -3.02 -14.51 15.03
C ARG A 564 -1.84 -15.47 15.13
N VAL A 565 -0.65 -15.01 14.71
CA VAL A 565 0.57 -15.81 14.71
C VAL A 565 1.46 -15.40 15.89
N ASN A 566 2.01 -16.35 16.64
CA ASN A 566 3.04 -16.03 17.63
C ASN A 566 4.32 -15.56 16.93
N LEU A 567 4.74 -14.32 17.19
CA LEU A 567 5.89 -13.73 16.48
C LEU A 567 7.21 -14.44 16.80
N GLY A 568 7.39 -14.94 18.03
CA GLY A 568 8.58 -15.72 18.39
C GLY A 568 8.67 -17.03 17.61
N VAL A 569 7.56 -17.74 17.49
CA VAL A 569 7.47 -18.95 16.64
C VAL A 569 7.73 -18.61 15.18
N ALA A 570 7.17 -17.50 14.68
CA ALA A 570 7.39 -17.07 13.29
C ALA A 570 8.88 -16.78 13.01
N VAL A 571 9.59 -16.13 13.93
CA VAL A 571 11.04 -15.88 13.81
C VAL A 571 11.81 -17.21 13.71
N VAL A 572 11.51 -18.18 14.58
CA VAL A 572 12.16 -19.50 14.56
C VAL A 572 11.86 -20.25 13.26
N VAL A 573 10.60 -20.26 12.81
CA VAL A 573 10.20 -20.92 11.56
C VAL A 573 10.85 -20.27 10.34
N ILE A 574 10.91 -18.92 10.29
CA ILE A 574 11.61 -18.20 9.23
C ILE A 574 13.10 -18.54 9.24
N ALA A 575 13.75 -18.54 10.40
CA ALA A 575 15.17 -18.88 10.53
C ALA A 575 15.46 -20.32 10.09
N MET A 576 14.67 -21.31 10.55
CA MET A 576 14.80 -22.70 10.13
C MET A 576 14.53 -22.87 8.63
N GLY A 577 13.53 -22.17 8.09
CA GLY A 577 13.25 -22.18 6.66
C GLY A 577 14.41 -21.61 5.83
N ILE A 578 15.05 -20.54 6.29
CA ILE A 578 16.19 -19.92 5.59
C ILE A 578 17.34 -20.93 5.47
N ALA A 579 17.58 -21.71 6.52
CA ALA A 579 18.59 -22.77 6.53
C ALA A 579 18.20 -24.00 5.71
N ALA A 580 16.91 -24.35 5.63
CA ALA A 580 16.44 -25.57 5.00
C ALA A 580 16.18 -25.44 3.48
N VAL A 581 15.56 -24.33 3.06
CA VAL A 581 15.12 -24.12 1.66
C VAL A 581 15.69 -22.86 1.03
N GLY A 582 16.48 -22.09 1.80
CA GLY A 582 17.07 -20.84 1.35
C GLY A 582 16.18 -19.61 1.60
N PRO A 583 16.79 -18.42 1.74
CA PRO A 583 16.07 -17.21 2.12
C PRO A 583 15.17 -16.66 1.01
N GLY A 584 15.53 -16.87 -0.28
CA GLY A 584 14.67 -16.52 -1.41
C GLY A 584 13.35 -17.30 -1.40
N ALA A 585 13.41 -18.61 -1.13
CA ALA A 585 12.24 -19.47 -1.03
C ALA A 585 11.37 -19.11 0.17
N VAL A 586 11.97 -18.87 1.35
CA VAL A 586 11.21 -18.40 2.53
C VAL A 586 10.50 -17.09 2.24
N THR A 587 11.15 -16.15 1.55
CA THR A 587 10.52 -14.88 1.20
C THR A 587 9.32 -15.10 0.27
N ALA A 588 9.44 -15.97 -0.74
CA ALA A 588 8.29 -16.34 -1.58
C ALA A 588 7.14 -16.97 -0.77
N ALA A 589 7.46 -17.87 0.17
CA ALA A 589 6.46 -18.54 1.01
C ALA A 589 5.74 -17.56 1.96
N VAL A 590 6.47 -16.63 2.58
CA VAL A 590 5.88 -15.60 3.45
C VAL A 590 4.96 -14.69 2.64
N TRP A 591 5.35 -14.31 1.41
CA TRP A 591 4.48 -13.49 0.55
C TRP A 591 3.27 -14.24 0.04
N TYR A 592 3.40 -15.52 -0.28
CA TYR A 592 2.28 -16.39 -0.63
C TYR A 592 1.25 -16.43 0.52
N TRP A 593 1.69 -16.76 1.73
CA TRP A 593 0.84 -16.78 2.92
C TRP A 593 0.19 -15.42 3.19
N ARG A 594 0.98 -14.35 3.08
CA ARG A 594 0.49 -12.97 3.25
C ARG A 594 -0.58 -12.62 2.22
N GLU A 595 -0.45 -13.05 0.97
CA GLU A 595 -1.43 -12.79 -0.09
C GLU A 595 -2.78 -13.41 0.25
N GLU A 596 -2.79 -14.66 0.75
CA GLU A 596 -4.00 -15.34 1.21
C GLU A 596 -4.67 -14.60 2.38
N LYS A 597 -3.89 -14.16 3.37
CA LYS A 597 -4.43 -13.39 4.51
C LYS A 597 -4.98 -12.04 4.10
N MET A 598 -4.35 -11.35 3.16
CA MET A 598 -4.85 -10.09 2.60
C MET A 598 -6.11 -10.29 1.76
N ALA A 599 -6.22 -11.40 1.04
CA ALA A 599 -7.38 -11.72 0.20
C ALA A 599 -8.61 -12.16 1.00
N LYS A 600 -8.45 -12.55 2.28
CA LYS A 600 -9.55 -12.96 3.14
C LYS A 600 -10.59 -11.84 3.30
N VAL A 601 -11.83 -12.15 2.92
CA VAL A 601 -13.02 -11.27 2.92
C VAL A 601 -14.06 -11.65 3.98
N PHE A 602 -13.84 -12.76 4.67
CA PHE A 602 -14.76 -13.31 5.67
C PHE A 602 -13.99 -13.72 6.90
N PHE A 603 -14.47 -13.31 8.07
CA PHE A 603 -13.87 -13.61 9.37
C PHE A 603 -14.98 -14.12 10.28
N SER A 604 -15.11 -15.43 10.48
CA SER A 604 -15.99 -15.97 11.52
C SER A 604 -15.22 -16.11 12.82
N LYS A 605 -15.84 -15.72 13.95
CA LYS A 605 -15.30 -16.02 15.29
C LYS A 605 -15.41 -17.51 15.64
N VAL A 606 -16.18 -18.29 14.88
CA VAL A 606 -16.54 -19.69 15.17
C VAL A 606 -15.52 -20.68 14.60
N GLU A 607 -14.90 -20.41 13.44
CA GLU A 607 -14.00 -21.38 12.76
C GLU A 607 -12.63 -21.60 13.42
N GLU A 608 -12.23 -20.80 14.42
CA GLU A 608 -10.91 -20.95 15.06
C GLU A 608 -10.92 -21.76 16.37
N ASN A 609 -12.06 -21.88 17.05
CA ASN A 609 -12.18 -22.80 18.19
C ASN A 609 -12.22 -24.28 17.75
N SER A 610 -12.56 -24.56 16.49
CA SER A 610 -12.55 -25.91 15.90
C SER A 610 -11.22 -26.29 15.22
N ARG A 611 -10.22 -25.40 15.23
CA ARG A 611 -8.84 -25.70 14.79
C ARG A 611 -7.82 -25.68 15.92
N THR A 612 -8.26 -25.31 17.12
CA THR A 612 -7.48 -25.36 18.37
C THR A 612 -8.02 -26.39 19.37
N GLN A 613 -9.03 -27.16 18.97
CA GLN A 613 -9.32 -28.52 19.46
C GLN A 613 -8.89 -29.50 18.38
#